data_AF-A0A1F5Z2H7-F1
#
_entry.id   AF-A0A1F5Z2H7-F1
#
_cell.length_a   1.000
_cell.length_b   1.000
_cell.length_c   1.000
_cell.angle_alpha   90.00
_cell.angle_beta   90.00
_cell.angle_gamma   90.00
#
_symmetry.space_group_name_H-M   'P 1'
#
loop_
_entity.id
_entity.type
_entity.pdbx_description
1 polymer ?
#
loop_
_entity_poly.entity_id
_entity_poly.type
_entity_poly.pdbx_seq_one_letter_code
_entity_poly.pdbx_strand_id
1 'polypeptide(L)'
;MLYNFVLIVFTAAFIFRTVKTLFFHIFLWQLKEFRPDRIIAHLKTDYGKKLLVNPLNIIKWILFIVIYSISLININLVEVPFSFHIIIYSFYLFWFIWLIETISIPFAVLRLRFKYPVPTVKSFSVLVFSSVLLLFPFISNPLEGMLLLGPLFDRLLPLFVFIAVVLVNIPAQIYKGLIVFLAARKINNFTGVSKIAITGSYGKTSTKEFLAALLMSKYKTLKTPGSFNTDYSVAAFINSKLTPADDFLIVEMGAYTRGEIKRLCRIVKPEAGIITGIGSQHLELFGSVSNLISAKAELITALPQNGIIVINVNNVHSGKIEKIAKERGLRLITADIKRDVRDVKIGKNYLSFSLKLNKKILPLKFNLAGKNNLENLLLAIKTAYAFGMSEYEIKKASRNIRPPLKTMNVIKQTSDITLIDDTFNVNYEGIISSAAYMKLYKGLRVLVLNPIIELGEMAQNLHFKIGKELGHVCDYLLVTNRNYFNNLSEGLKKGNRKNTVILPADKLSISQVRRKLFSDSVVIFSGKESAKWIKYFS
;
A
#
# COMPACT_ATOMS: atom_id res chain seq x y z
N MET A 1 -5.63 46.62 -29.77
CA MET A 1 -5.66 45.21 -30.25
C MET A 1 -4.54 44.37 -29.63
N LEU A 2 -3.26 44.80 -29.75
CA LEU A 2 -2.11 44.07 -29.18
C LEU A 2 -2.19 43.88 -27.65
N TYR A 3 -2.59 44.90 -26.90
CA TYR A 3 -2.77 44.82 -25.44
C TYR A 3 -3.77 43.73 -25.03
N ASN A 4 -4.96 43.71 -25.63
CA ASN A 4 -5.99 42.70 -25.36
C ASN A 4 -5.52 41.29 -25.73
N PHE A 5 -4.77 41.15 -26.83
CA PHE A 5 -4.20 39.87 -27.22
C PHE A 5 -3.17 39.36 -26.20
N VAL A 6 -2.23 40.20 -25.79
CA VAL A 6 -1.23 39.88 -24.76
C VAL A 6 -1.91 39.52 -23.43
N LEU A 7 -2.94 40.27 -23.06
CA LEU A 7 -3.73 40.03 -21.86
C LEU A 7 -4.42 38.66 -21.87
N ILE A 8 -5.06 38.29 -22.97
CA ILE A 8 -5.73 36.98 -23.13
C ILE A 8 -4.70 35.86 -23.03
N VAL A 9 -3.58 35.99 -23.75
CA VAL A 9 -2.52 34.97 -23.76
C VAL A 9 -1.91 34.80 -22.37
N PHE A 10 -1.62 35.90 -21.68
CA PHE A 10 -1.06 35.88 -20.32
C PHE A 10 -2.04 35.27 -19.31
N THR A 11 -3.31 35.66 -19.39
CA THR A 11 -4.37 35.11 -18.52
C THR A 11 -4.54 33.62 -18.74
N ALA A 12 -4.58 33.17 -20.00
CA ALA A 12 -4.65 31.76 -20.34
C ALA A 12 -3.43 30.98 -19.82
N ALA A 13 -2.23 31.53 -20.00
CA ALA A 13 -0.99 30.95 -19.47
C ALA A 13 -1.03 30.83 -17.94
N PHE A 14 -1.58 31.84 -17.26
CA PHE A 14 -1.69 31.86 -15.81
C PHE A 14 -2.66 30.82 -15.28
N ILE A 15 -3.85 30.75 -15.87
CA ILE A 15 -4.85 29.74 -15.54
C ILE A 15 -4.26 28.34 -15.76
N PHE A 16 -3.66 28.10 -16.94
CA PHE A 16 -3.13 26.79 -17.29
C PHE A 16 -2.02 26.32 -16.34
N ARG A 17 -1.09 27.22 -15.99
CA ARG A 17 -0.05 26.92 -15.00
C ARG A 17 -0.63 26.67 -13.62
N THR A 18 -1.56 27.51 -13.16
CA THR A 18 -2.20 27.38 -11.85
C THR A 18 -2.91 26.04 -11.73
N VAL A 19 -3.69 25.66 -12.75
CA VAL A 19 -4.37 24.36 -12.83
C VAL A 19 -3.36 23.21 -12.77
N LYS A 20 -2.25 23.28 -13.51
CA LYS A 20 -1.19 22.27 -13.45
C LYS A 20 -0.63 22.12 -12.03
N THR A 21 -0.24 23.23 -11.41
CA THR A 21 0.38 23.23 -10.09
C THR A 21 -0.60 22.68 -9.06
N LEU A 22 -1.87 23.11 -9.14
CA LEU A 22 -2.95 22.61 -8.31
C LEU A 22 -3.14 21.10 -8.45
N PHE A 23 -3.24 20.60 -9.69
CA PHE A 23 -3.37 19.17 -9.96
C PHE A 23 -2.18 18.38 -9.41
N PHE A 24 -0.96 18.90 -9.54
CA PHE A 24 0.22 18.26 -8.96
C PHE A 24 0.14 18.16 -7.43
N HIS A 25 -0.24 19.24 -6.73
CA HIS A 25 -0.36 19.22 -5.27
C HIS A 25 -1.51 18.32 -4.81
N ILE A 26 -2.68 18.35 -5.46
CA ILE A 26 -3.79 17.44 -5.13
C ILE A 26 -3.39 15.99 -5.40
N PHE A 27 -2.69 15.71 -6.50
CA PHE A 27 -2.13 14.39 -6.79
C PHE A 27 -1.16 13.94 -5.70
N LEU A 28 -0.28 14.83 -5.24
CA LEU A 28 0.67 14.53 -4.16
C LEU A 28 -0.05 14.20 -2.85
N TRP A 29 -1.04 15.02 -2.46
CA TRP A 29 -1.91 14.76 -1.30
C TRP A 29 -2.66 13.45 -1.43
N GLN A 30 -3.23 13.16 -2.61
CA GLN A 30 -3.95 11.92 -2.88
C GLN A 30 -3.05 10.69 -2.78
N LEU A 31 -1.82 10.77 -3.32
CA LEU A 31 -0.81 9.71 -3.19
C LEU A 31 -0.43 9.44 -1.73
N LYS A 32 -0.62 10.43 -0.85
CA LYS A 32 -0.46 10.32 0.60
C LYS A 32 -1.79 10.16 1.35
N GLU A 33 -2.84 9.75 0.66
CA GLU A 33 -4.18 9.50 1.23
C GLU A 33 -4.78 10.70 1.99
N PHE A 34 -4.40 11.92 1.60
CA PHE A 34 -4.81 13.16 2.24
C PHE A 34 -4.45 13.24 3.74
N ARG A 35 -3.39 12.55 4.15
CA ARG A 35 -2.90 12.45 5.53
C ARG A 35 -1.71 13.38 5.76
N PRO A 36 -1.82 14.37 6.68
CA PRO A 36 -0.73 15.31 6.96
C PRO A 36 0.57 14.63 7.41
N ASP A 37 0.47 13.59 8.26
CA ASP A 37 1.63 12.83 8.74
C ASP A 37 2.44 12.18 7.60
N ARG A 38 1.75 11.66 6.58
CA ARG A 38 2.38 11.04 5.41
C ARG A 38 3.02 12.07 4.47
N ILE A 39 2.45 13.26 4.36
CA ILE A 39 3.06 14.37 3.61
C ILE A 39 4.33 14.83 4.31
N ILE A 40 4.30 15.01 5.63
CA ILE A 40 5.48 15.41 6.41
C ILE A 40 6.60 14.36 6.26
N ALA A 41 6.27 13.07 6.38
CA ALA A 41 7.24 11.99 6.14
C ALA A 41 7.80 12.03 4.71
N HIS A 42 6.96 12.32 3.71
CA HIS A 42 7.41 12.42 2.33
C HIS A 42 8.38 13.59 2.10
N LEU A 43 8.12 14.76 2.70
CA LEU A 43 8.99 15.93 2.59
C LEU A 43 10.39 15.68 3.19
N LYS A 44 10.54 14.70 4.09
CA LYS A 44 11.84 14.27 4.63
C LYS A 44 12.67 13.39 3.67
N THR A 45 12.04 12.78 2.66
CA THR A 45 12.73 11.94 1.66
C THR A 45 13.55 12.78 0.67
N ASP A 46 14.56 12.19 0.00
CA ASP A 46 15.37 12.91 -1.01
C ASP A 46 14.52 13.51 -2.13
N TYR A 47 13.49 12.79 -2.57
CA TYR A 47 12.54 13.30 -3.57
C TYR A 47 11.72 14.48 -3.03
N GLY A 48 11.24 14.39 -1.77
CA GLY A 48 10.51 15.47 -1.11
C GLY A 48 11.38 16.71 -0.84
N LYS A 49 12.64 16.52 -0.46
CA LYS A 49 13.62 17.61 -0.33
C LYS A 49 13.87 18.27 -1.67
N LYS A 50 14.01 17.52 -2.76
CA LYS A 50 14.15 18.08 -4.12
C LYS A 50 12.94 18.91 -4.57
N LEU A 51 11.74 18.60 -4.06
CA LEU A 51 10.54 19.42 -4.31
C LEU A 51 10.63 20.80 -3.64
N LEU A 52 11.24 20.89 -2.45
CA LEU A 52 11.40 22.14 -1.71
C LEU A 52 12.64 22.93 -2.18
N VAL A 53 13.78 22.24 -2.33
CA VAL A 53 15.13 22.79 -2.55
C VAL A 53 15.50 22.83 -4.04
N ASN A 54 14.53 22.90 -4.95
CA ASN A 54 14.82 23.11 -6.37
C ASN A 54 15.43 24.52 -6.55
N PRO A 55 16.58 24.69 -7.24
CA PRO A 55 17.22 25.99 -7.44
C PRO A 55 16.27 27.08 -7.97
N LEU A 56 15.40 26.75 -8.92
CA LEU A 56 14.41 27.69 -9.45
C LEU A 56 13.36 28.11 -8.39
N ASN A 57 13.00 27.18 -7.51
CA ASN A 57 12.06 27.47 -6.43
C ASN A 57 12.69 28.40 -5.38
N ILE A 58 13.96 28.19 -5.05
CA ILE A 58 14.73 29.04 -4.12
C ILE A 58 14.85 30.46 -4.67
N ILE A 59 15.25 30.60 -5.94
CA ILE A 59 15.34 31.92 -6.60
C ILE A 59 14.00 32.65 -6.53
N LYS A 60 12.89 31.98 -6.83
CA LYS A 60 11.56 32.59 -6.73
C LYS A 60 11.15 32.98 -5.32
N TRP A 61 11.56 32.24 -4.30
CA TRP A 61 11.33 32.63 -2.91
C TRP A 61 12.14 33.88 -2.54
N ILE A 62 13.38 33.98 -2.98
CA ILE A 62 14.21 35.18 -2.79
C ILE A 62 13.56 36.37 -3.48
N LEU A 63 13.18 36.23 -4.76
CA LEU A 63 12.50 37.30 -5.50
C LEU A 63 11.18 37.70 -4.85
N PHE A 64 10.38 36.73 -4.40
CA PHE A 64 9.16 37.00 -3.65
C PHE A 64 9.44 37.81 -2.37
N ILE A 65 10.41 37.38 -1.55
CA ILE A 65 10.77 38.12 -0.33
C ILE A 65 11.21 39.54 -0.68
N VAL A 66 12.07 39.73 -1.69
CA VAL A 66 12.55 41.05 -2.12
C VAL A 66 11.40 41.96 -2.58
N ILE A 67 10.48 41.43 -3.41
CA ILE A 67 9.33 42.19 -3.92
C ILE A 67 8.46 42.70 -2.75
N TYR A 68 8.12 41.84 -1.78
CA TYR A 68 7.16 42.19 -0.73
C TYR A 68 7.78 42.84 0.52
N SER A 69 9.03 42.55 0.86
CA SER A 69 9.69 43.19 2.02
C SER A 69 10.02 44.65 1.74
N ILE A 70 10.49 44.98 0.54
CA ILE A 70 10.78 46.37 0.15
C ILE A 70 9.47 47.15 -0.07
N SER A 71 8.41 46.52 -0.57
CA SER A 71 7.11 47.19 -0.71
C SER A 71 6.47 47.58 0.63
N LEU A 72 6.74 46.82 1.70
CA LEU A 72 6.28 47.15 3.06
C LEU A 72 7.05 48.32 3.70
N ILE A 73 8.31 48.50 3.34
CA ILE A 73 9.18 49.56 3.87
C ILE A 73 8.86 50.93 3.23
N ASN A 74 8.40 50.96 1.98
CA ASN A 74 8.17 52.18 1.20
C ASN A 74 6.84 52.92 1.48
N ILE A 75 6.10 52.59 2.54
CA ILE A 75 4.80 53.23 2.84
C ILE A 75 4.96 54.69 3.36
N ASN A 76 6.16 55.14 3.75
CA ASN A 76 6.34 56.44 4.41
C ASN A 76 7.42 57.40 3.83
N LEU A 77 7.95 57.19 2.62
CA LEU A 77 8.96 58.11 2.06
C LEU A 77 8.63 58.54 0.63
N VAL A 78 8.49 59.85 0.45
CA VAL A 78 7.97 60.56 -0.74
C VAL A 78 9.02 60.72 -1.86
N GLU A 79 10.24 60.20 -1.69
CA GLU A 79 11.26 60.21 -2.73
C GLU A 79 11.53 58.77 -3.20
N VAL A 80 11.39 58.51 -4.50
CA VAL A 80 11.51 57.16 -5.09
C VAL A 80 12.97 56.69 -5.00
N PRO A 81 13.35 55.80 -4.05
CA PRO A 81 14.75 55.44 -3.85
C PRO A 81 15.17 54.34 -4.83
N PHE A 82 16.48 54.10 -4.96
CA PHE A 82 17.09 52.94 -5.64
C PHE A 82 16.41 51.59 -5.34
N SER A 83 15.78 51.46 -4.17
CA SER A 83 14.94 50.32 -3.76
C SER A 83 13.77 50.02 -4.72
N PHE A 84 13.20 51.04 -5.38
CA PHE A 84 12.11 50.87 -6.34
C PHE A 84 12.54 50.15 -7.62
N HIS A 85 13.73 50.47 -8.14
CA HIS A 85 14.30 49.75 -9.29
C HIS A 85 14.57 48.28 -8.95
N ILE A 86 15.07 47.98 -7.75
CA ILE A 86 15.27 46.59 -7.30
C ILE A 86 13.94 45.82 -7.27
N ILE A 87 12.86 46.42 -6.77
CA ILE A 87 11.52 45.79 -6.78
C ILE A 87 11.09 45.49 -8.22
N ILE A 88 11.17 46.49 -9.11
CA ILE A 88 10.74 46.37 -10.50
C ILE A 88 11.52 45.27 -11.23
N TYR A 89 12.85 45.28 -11.13
CA TYR A 89 13.67 44.25 -11.78
C TYR A 89 13.41 42.86 -11.19
N SER A 90 13.25 42.75 -9.88
CA SER A 90 12.92 41.48 -9.21
C SER A 90 11.55 40.96 -9.65
N PHE A 91 10.57 41.86 -9.82
CA PHE A 91 9.24 41.56 -10.31
C PHE A 91 9.28 41.04 -11.75
N TYR A 92 9.96 41.74 -12.66
CA TYR A 92 10.12 41.28 -14.04
C TYR A 92 10.89 39.96 -14.13
N LEU A 93 11.95 39.79 -13.34
CA LEU A 93 12.70 38.55 -13.30
C LEU A 93 11.84 37.38 -12.79
N PHE A 94 10.99 37.61 -11.79
CA PHE A 94 10.03 36.60 -11.32
C PHE A 94 9.11 36.15 -12.45
N TRP A 95 8.50 37.12 -13.15
CA TRP A 95 7.59 36.84 -14.27
C TRP A 95 8.29 36.21 -15.48
N PHE A 96 9.55 36.55 -15.73
CA PHE A 96 10.36 35.95 -16.77
C PHE A 96 10.64 34.46 -16.49
N ILE A 97 11.11 34.14 -15.27
CA ILE A 97 11.32 32.74 -14.85
C ILE A 97 9.98 31.98 -14.87
N TRP A 98 8.91 32.63 -14.43
CA TRP A 98 7.56 32.08 -14.47
C TRP A 98 7.13 31.73 -15.90
N LEU A 99 7.38 32.60 -16.88
CA LEU A 99 7.02 32.40 -18.28
C LEU A 99 7.80 31.24 -18.91
N ILE A 100 9.12 31.18 -18.68
CA ILE A 100 9.97 30.07 -19.16
C ILE A 100 9.44 28.72 -18.68
N GLU A 101 9.11 28.62 -17.39
CA GLU A 101 8.53 27.41 -16.86
C GLU A 101 7.16 27.08 -17.47
N THR A 102 6.34 28.10 -17.76
CA THR A 102 5.02 27.92 -18.40
C THR A 102 5.15 27.40 -19.83
N ILE A 103 6.11 27.91 -20.60
CA ILE A 103 6.41 27.43 -21.97
C ILE A 103 6.89 25.97 -21.96
N SER A 104 7.54 25.52 -20.89
CA SER A 104 7.96 24.11 -20.77
C SER A 104 6.80 23.12 -20.55
N ILE A 105 5.60 23.60 -20.17
CA ILE A 105 4.48 22.75 -19.77
C ILE A 105 3.91 21.90 -20.92
N PRO A 106 3.58 22.46 -22.10
CA PRO A 106 3.03 21.67 -23.20
C PRO A 106 3.94 20.50 -23.61
N PHE A 107 5.26 20.71 -23.61
CA PHE A 107 6.25 19.66 -23.87
C PHE A 107 6.22 18.54 -22.81
N ALA A 108 5.96 18.87 -21.54
CA ALA A 108 5.81 17.88 -20.48
C ALA A 108 4.51 17.07 -20.60
N VAL A 109 3.42 17.69 -21.09
CA VAL A 109 2.14 17.03 -21.38
C VAL A 109 2.30 16.05 -22.53
N LEU A 110 2.90 16.47 -23.64
CA LEU A 110 3.16 15.62 -24.82
C LEU A 110 4.03 14.40 -24.49
N ARG A 111 4.94 14.52 -23.52
CA ARG A 111 5.79 13.42 -23.03
C ARG A 111 5.10 12.52 -21.98
N LEU A 112 3.81 12.70 -21.72
CA LEU A 112 3.02 11.96 -20.70
C LEU A 112 3.64 12.00 -19.29
N ARG A 113 4.40 13.06 -18.97
CA ARG A 113 5.01 13.24 -17.64
C ARG A 113 4.13 14.04 -16.68
N PHE A 114 2.92 14.39 -17.12
CA PHE A 114 1.97 15.18 -16.36
C PHE A 114 1.29 14.33 -15.28
N LYS A 115 1.35 14.79 -14.02
CA LYS A 115 0.75 14.10 -12.89
C LYS A 115 -0.59 14.77 -12.57
N TYR A 116 -1.68 14.03 -12.74
CA TYR A 116 -3.05 14.49 -12.46
C TYR A 116 -3.68 13.64 -11.35
N PRO A 117 -4.52 14.24 -10.48
CA PRO A 117 -5.22 13.49 -9.45
C PRO A 117 -6.28 12.57 -10.07
N VAL A 118 -6.46 11.41 -9.49
CA VAL A 118 -7.57 10.50 -9.82
C VAL A 118 -8.87 11.19 -9.41
N PRO A 119 -9.89 11.29 -10.28
CA PRO A 119 -11.14 11.95 -9.94
C PRO A 119 -11.88 11.18 -8.84
N THR A 120 -12.01 11.80 -7.68
CA THR A 120 -12.74 11.33 -6.51
C THR A 120 -13.53 12.50 -5.93
N VAL A 121 -14.60 12.24 -5.18
CA VAL A 121 -15.37 13.30 -4.49
C VAL A 121 -14.43 14.18 -3.67
N LYS A 122 -13.50 13.57 -2.93
CA LYS A 122 -12.52 14.29 -2.10
C LYS A 122 -11.55 15.14 -2.92
N SER A 123 -10.94 14.60 -3.98
CA SER A 123 -10.04 15.38 -4.83
C SER A 123 -10.76 16.52 -5.54
N PHE A 124 -12.03 16.31 -5.92
CA PHE A 124 -12.87 17.35 -6.50
C PHE A 124 -13.23 18.43 -5.49
N SER A 125 -13.62 18.08 -4.25
CA SER A 125 -13.86 19.06 -3.19
C SER A 125 -12.60 19.88 -2.89
N VAL A 126 -11.44 19.26 -2.77
CA VAL A 126 -10.17 19.98 -2.55
C VAL A 126 -9.85 20.90 -3.72
N LEU A 127 -10.07 20.45 -4.97
CA LEU A 127 -9.94 21.26 -6.18
C LEU A 127 -10.83 22.50 -6.14
N VAL A 128 -12.12 22.33 -5.85
CA VAL A 128 -13.09 23.43 -5.77
C VAL A 128 -12.71 24.42 -4.66
N PHE A 129 -12.49 23.95 -3.43
CA PHE A 129 -12.11 24.81 -2.30
C PHE A 129 -10.81 25.58 -2.59
N SER A 130 -9.80 24.90 -3.12
CA SER A 130 -8.53 25.56 -3.46
C SER A 130 -8.73 26.59 -4.58
N SER A 131 -9.56 26.30 -5.57
CA SER A 131 -9.84 27.23 -6.67
C SER A 131 -10.60 28.46 -6.19
N VAL A 132 -11.56 28.30 -5.27
CA VAL A 132 -12.28 29.44 -4.67
C VAL A 132 -11.31 30.33 -3.89
N LEU A 133 -10.43 29.76 -3.06
CA LEU A 133 -9.41 30.51 -2.32
C LEU A 133 -8.43 31.23 -3.24
N LEU A 134 -8.06 30.61 -4.37
CA LEU A 134 -7.18 31.20 -5.37
C LEU A 134 -7.85 32.30 -6.19
N LEU A 135 -9.14 32.15 -6.53
CA LEU A 135 -9.84 33.05 -7.44
C LEU A 135 -10.48 34.26 -6.74
N PHE A 136 -10.78 34.16 -5.45
CA PHE A 136 -11.42 35.21 -4.66
C PHE A 136 -10.81 36.61 -4.82
N PRO A 137 -9.48 36.80 -4.81
CA PRO A 137 -8.85 38.12 -4.94
C PRO A 137 -8.86 38.69 -6.36
N PHE A 138 -9.17 37.87 -7.37
CA PHE A 138 -9.19 38.28 -8.77
C PHE A 138 -10.60 38.64 -9.27
N ILE A 139 -11.62 38.55 -8.41
CA ILE A 139 -13.01 38.85 -8.75
C ILE A 139 -13.21 40.34 -9.04
N SER A 140 -12.56 41.22 -8.28
CA SER A 140 -12.72 42.68 -8.41
C SER A 140 -11.86 43.28 -9.52
N ASN A 141 -10.57 42.92 -9.58
CA ASN A 141 -9.62 43.42 -10.58
C ASN A 141 -8.72 42.28 -11.10
N PRO A 142 -9.12 41.59 -12.19
CA PRO A 142 -8.44 40.37 -12.64
C PRO A 142 -6.98 40.61 -13.02
N LEU A 143 -6.69 41.62 -13.85
CA LEU A 143 -5.35 41.84 -14.40
C LEU A 143 -4.37 42.37 -13.37
N GLU A 144 -4.75 43.45 -12.69
CA GLU A 144 -3.90 44.10 -11.69
C GLU A 144 -3.67 43.17 -10.49
N GLY A 145 -4.72 42.46 -10.06
CA GLY A 145 -4.61 41.39 -9.09
C GLY A 145 -3.63 40.32 -9.57
N MET A 146 -3.78 39.80 -10.78
CA MET A 146 -2.91 38.72 -11.31
C MET A 146 -1.45 39.14 -11.39
N LEU A 147 -1.16 40.38 -11.78
CA LEU A 147 0.22 40.88 -11.86
C LEU A 147 0.81 41.12 -10.46
N LEU A 148 0.09 41.80 -9.58
CA LEU A 148 0.62 42.21 -8.26
C LEU A 148 0.57 41.08 -7.23
N LEU A 149 -0.48 40.27 -7.23
CA LEU A 149 -0.69 39.19 -6.26
C LEU A 149 -0.33 37.82 -6.83
N GLY A 150 -0.18 37.66 -8.15
CA GLY A 150 0.20 36.39 -8.78
C GLY A 150 1.43 35.71 -8.17
N PRO A 151 2.53 36.44 -7.87
CA PRO A 151 3.69 35.86 -7.19
C PRO A 151 3.34 35.30 -5.81
N LEU A 152 2.56 36.04 -5.01
CA LEU A 152 2.05 35.59 -3.72
C LEU A 152 1.19 34.33 -3.86
N PHE A 153 0.26 34.30 -4.81
CA PHE A 153 -0.63 33.14 -5.01
C PHE A 153 0.12 31.89 -5.50
N ASP A 154 1.09 32.02 -6.40
CA ASP A 154 1.93 30.88 -6.84
C ASP A 154 2.73 30.29 -5.66
N ARG A 155 3.18 31.12 -4.71
CA ARG A 155 3.89 30.67 -3.49
C ARG A 155 2.96 30.09 -2.43
N LEU A 156 1.77 30.66 -2.25
CA LEU A 156 0.79 30.23 -1.24
C LEU A 156 -0.09 29.07 -1.70
N LEU A 157 -0.09 28.71 -2.99
CA LEU A 157 -0.90 27.61 -3.52
C LEU A 157 -0.75 26.28 -2.74
N PRO A 158 0.45 25.82 -2.35
CA PRO A 158 0.58 24.62 -1.51
C PRO A 158 -0.11 24.75 -0.15
N LEU A 159 -0.11 25.95 0.44
CA LEU A 159 -0.79 26.26 1.70
C LEU A 159 -2.32 26.26 1.51
N PHE A 160 -2.84 26.86 0.43
CA PHE A 160 -4.28 26.81 0.14
C PHE A 160 -4.77 25.39 -0.09
N VAL A 161 -4.00 24.57 -0.81
CA VAL A 161 -4.33 23.14 -0.97
C VAL A 161 -4.32 22.44 0.39
N PHE A 162 -3.35 22.74 1.27
CA PHE A 162 -3.33 22.20 2.63
C PHE A 162 -4.56 22.60 3.44
N ILE A 163 -4.92 23.88 3.46
CA ILE A 163 -6.13 24.38 4.14
C ILE A 163 -7.38 23.71 3.58
N ALA A 164 -7.52 23.64 2.25
CA ALA A 164 -8.62 22.94 1.60
C ALA A 164 -8.70 21.46 2.00
N VAL A 165 -7.56 20.77 2.10
CA VAL A 165 -7.51 19.39 2.59
C VAL A 165 -7.97 19.29 4.04
N VAL A 166 -7.54 20.21 4.93
CA VAL A 166 -7.99 20.24 6.33
C VAL A 166 -9.50 20.47 6.40
N LEU A 167 -10.02 21.47 5.68
CA LEU A 167 -11.45 21.78 5.67
C LEU A 167 -12.29 20.63 5.13
N VAL A 168 -11.91 20.01 4.01
CA VAL A 168 -12.61 18.84 3.44
C VAL A 168 -12.50 17.61 4.35
N ASN A 169 -11.43 17.50 5.15
CA ASN A 169 -11.26 16.40 6.09
C ASN A 169 -12.25 16.46 7.26
N ILE A 170 -12.65 17.64 7.73
CA ILE A 170 -13.58 17.78 8.88
C ILE A 170 -14.91 17.04 8.63
N PRO A 171 -15.72 17.37 7.61
CA PRO A 171 -16.98 16.68 7.35
C PRO A 171 -16.75 15.21 6.97
N ALA A 172 -15.64 14.89 6.29
CA ALA A 172 -15.30 13.50 5.97
C ALA A 172 -15.05 12.65 7.23
N GLN A 173 -14.42 13.20 8.27
CA GLN A 173 -14.23 12.49 9.54
C GLN A 173 -15.54 12.34 10.31
N ILE A 174 -16.40 13.35 10.29
CA ILE A 174 -17.74 13.27 10.92
C ILE A 174 -18.56 12.17 10.24
N TYR A 175 -18.64 12.18 8.91
CA TYR A 175 -19.33 11.14 8.13
C TYR A 175 -18.76 9.75 8.40
N LYS A 176 -17.43 9.62 8.42
CA LYS A 176 -16.77 8.37 8.80
C LYS A 176 -17.17 7.91 10.21
N GLY A 177 -17.20 8.83 11.17
CA GLY A 177 -17.63 8.56 12.55
C GLY A 177 -19.06 8.03 12.62
N LEU A 178 -19.99 8.61 11.86
CA LEU A 178 -21.37 8.14 11.75
C LEU A 178 -21.45 6.72 11.19
N ILE A 179 -20.75 6.43 10.09
CA ILE A 179 -20.70 5.10 9.48
C ILE A 179 -20.15 4.06 10.47
N VAL A 180 -19.09 4.41 11.19
CA VAL A 180 -18.50 3.57 12.24
C VAL A 180 -19.47 3.33 13.39
N PHE A 181 -20.18 4.37 13.84
CA PHE A 181 -21.18 4.27 14.90
C PHE A 181 -22.35 3.34 14.50
N LEU A 182 -22.88 3.50 13.29
CA LEU A 182 -23.95 2.64 12.77
C LEU A 182 -23.52 1.17 12.68
N ALA A 183 -22.27 0.92 12.25
CA ALA A 183 -21.74 -0.44 12.17
C ALA A 183 -21.60 -1.08 13.56
N ALA A 184 -21.08 -0.33 14.53
CA ALA A 184 -20.96 -0.80 15.91
C ALA A 184 -22.33 -1.10 16.52
N ARG A 185 -23.36 -0.27 16.26
CA ARG A 185 -24.73 -0.51 16.69
C ARG A 185 -25.31 -1.78 16.04
N LYS A 186 -25.10 -1.96 14.73
CA LYS A 186 -25.56 -3.14 14.00
C LYS A 186 -24.92 -4.44 14.53
N ILE A 187 -23.62 -4.42 14.81
CA ILE A 187 -22.90 -5.55 15.41
C ILE A 187 -23.45 -5.92 16.80
N ASN A 188 -23.82 -4.92 17.62
CA ASN A 188 -24.40 -5.17 18.93
C ASN A 188 -25.78 -5.83 18.85
N ASN A 189 -26.56 -5.52 17.83
CA ASN A 189 -27.88 -6.10 17.65
C ASN A 189 -27.83 -7.53 17.12
N PHE A 190 -26.75 -7.94 16.46
CA PHE A 190 -26.63 -9.25 15.82
C PHE A 190 -25.77 -10.19 16.67
N THR A 191 -26.33 -10.62 17.80
CA THR A 191 -25.64 -11.45 18.80
C THR A 191 -25.39 -12.88 18.34
N GLY A 192 -26.20 -13.41 17.42
CA GLY A 192 -26.04 -14.75 16.84
C GLY A 192 -24.90 -14.91 15.83
N VAL A 193 -24.24 -13.82 15.43
CA VAL A 193 -23.13 -13.87 14.46
C VAL A 193 -21.79 -14.01 15.19
N SER A 194 -21.07 -15.10 14.92
CA SER A 194 -19.70 -15.34 15.38
C SER A 194 -18.69 -14.45 14.64
N LYS A 195 -17.91 -13.66 15.39
CA LYS A 195 -17.04 -12.62 14.82
C LYS A 195 -15.56 -12.99 14.96
N ILE A 196 -14.88 -13.16 13.83
CA ILE A 196 -13.47 -13.57 13.76
C ILE A 196 -12.63 -12.44 13.18
N ALA A 197 -11.61 -12.00 13.91
CA ALA A 197 -10.67 -10.98 13.47
C ALA A 197 -9.32 -11.59 13.08
N ILE A 198 -8.73 -11.12 11.97
CA ILE A 198 -7.46 -11.62 11.46
C ILE A 198 -6.48 -10.46 11.33
N THR A 199 -5.31 -10.55 11.96
CA THR A 199 -4.23 -9.58 11.80
C THR A 199 -2.85 -10.25 11.64
N GLY A 200 -1.84 -9.44 11.37
CA GLY A 200 -0.45 -9.84 11.15
C GLY A 200 0.27 -8.98 10.12
N SER A 201 1.57 -9.20 9.94
CA SER A 201 2.37 -8.53 8.91
C SER A 201 2.04 -9.10 7.52
N TYR A 202 2.10 -10.42 7.35
CA TYR A 202 1.80 -11.14 6.09
C TYR A 202 0.69 -12.19 6.30
N GLY A 203 0.22 -12.87 5.25
CA GLY A 203 -0.69 -14.02 5.37
C GLY A 203 -2.16 -13.72 5.73
N LYS A 204 -2.49 -12.49 6.14
CA LYS A 204 -3.85 -12.04 6.51
C LYS A 204 -4.93 -12.42 5.49
N THR A 205 -4.79 -11.93 4.26
CA THR A 205 -5.80 -12.12 3.21
C THR A 205 -5.93 -13.58 2.84
N SER A 206 -4.83 -14.31 2.66
CA SER A 206 -4.87 -15.75 2.37
C SER A 206 -5.57 -16.54 3.48
N THR A 207 -5.25 -16.25 4.74
CA THR A 207 -5.90 -16.92 5.89
C THR A 207 -7.40 -16.62 5.95
N LYS A 208 -7.81 -15.36 5.69
CA LYS A 208 -9.23 -14.98 5.58
C LYS A 208 -9.93 -15.77 4.48
N GLU A 209 -9.36 -15.82 3.28
CA GLU A 209 -9.96 -16.50 2.13
C GLU A 209 -10.07 -18.01 2.38
N PHE A 210 -9.03 -18.64 2.94
CA PHE A 210 -9.04 -20.07 3.27
C PHE A 210 -10.03 -20.40 4.39
N LEU A 211 -10.08 -19.59 5.46
CA LEU A 211 -11.03 -19.79 6.55
C LEU A 211 -12.46 -19.65 6.06
N ALA A 212 -12.74 -18.62 5.24
CA ALA A 212 -14.06 -18.43 4.67
C ALA A 212 -14.46 -19.60 3.75
N ALA A 213 -13.56 -20.08 2.89
CA ALA A 213 -13.83 -21.23 2.04
C ALA A 213 -14.15 -22.51 2.83
N LEU A 214 -13.51 -22.70 3.99
CA LEU A 214 -13.83 -23.79 4.91
C LEU A 214 -15.21 -23.59 5.54
N LEU A 215 -15.45 -22.44 6.19
CA LEU A 215 -16.70 -22.19 6.92
C LEU A 215 -17.91 -22.13 5.99
N MET A 216 -17.78 -21.55 4.78
CA MET A 216 -18.85 -21.49 3.76
C MET A 216 -19.33 -22.87 3.29
N SER A 217 -18.56 -23.94 3.53
CA SER A 217 -19.01 -25.31 3.19
C SER A 217 -20.12 -25.84 4.10
N LYS A 218 -20.35 -25.17 5.24
CA LYS A 218 -21.31 -25.58 6.27
C LYS A 218 -22.19 -24.44 6.78
N TYR A 219 -21.62 -23.24 6.88
CA TYR A 219 -22.21 -22.07 7.53
C TYR A 219 -22.35 -20.90 6.55
N LYS A 220 -23.36 -20.06 6.75
CA LYS A 220 -23.48 -18.79 6.05
C LYS A 220 -22.45 -17.80 6.58
N THR A 221 -21.36 -17.63 5.84
CA THR A 221 -20.19 -16.89 6.28
C THR A 221 -19.99 -15.62 5.45
N LEU A 222 -19.87 -14.48 6.13
CA LEU A 222 -19.51 -13.21 5.53
C LEU A 222 -18.02 -12.90 5.78
N LYS A 223 -17.32 -12.39 4.76
CA LYS A 223 -15.93 -11.92 4.90
C LYS A 223 -15.70 -10.57 4.25
N THR A 224 -14.80 -9.77 4.83
CA THR A 224 -14.36 -8.51 4.23
C THR A 224 -13.76 -8.72 2.83
N PRO A 225 -14.18 -7.95 1.80
CA PRO A 225 -13.69 -8.12 0.43
C PRO A 225 -12.31 -7.48 0.23
N GLY A 226 -11.46 -8.10 -0.57
CA GLY A 226 -10.14 -7.55 -0.95
C GLY A 226 -9.33 -7.08 0.26
N SER A 227 -8.88 -5.82 0.22
CA SER A 227 -8.11 -5.16 1.29
C SER A 227 -8.97 -4.25 2.18
N PHE A 228 -10.25 -4.57 2.39
CA PHE A 228 -11.11 -3.83 3.32
C PHE A 228 -10.70 -4.15 4.75
N ASN A 229 -9.72 -3.39 5.25
CA ASN A 229 -9.05 -3.67 6.52
C ASN A 229 -8.81 -2.41 7.38
N THR A 230 -9.49 -1.32 7.03
CA THR A 230 -9.51 -0.05 7.77
C THR A 230 -10.86 0.12 8.48
N ASP A 231 -10.89 0.95 9.52
CA ASP A 231 -12.09 1.26 10.30
C ASP A 231 -13.30 1.66 9.44
N TYR A 232 -13.11 2.56 8.47
CA TYR A 232 -14.16 2.98 7.56
C TYR A 232 -14.62 1.86 6.61
N SER A 233 -13.69 1.18 5.94
CA SER A 233 -14.04 0.16 4.94
C SER A 233 -14.74 -1.04 5.57
N VAL A 234 -14.31 -1.45 6.77
CA VAL A 234 -14.95 -2.50 7.56
C VAL A 234 -16.35 -2.05 8.01
N ALA A 235 -16.49 -0.84 8.55
CA ALA A 235 -17.79 -0.33 8.99
C ALA A 235 -18.80 -0.21 7.85
N ALA A 236 -18.40 0.35 6.71
CA ALA A 236 -19.25 0.47 5.53
C ALA A 236 -19.68 -0.91 5.00
N PHE A 237 -18.78 -1.89 5.01
CA PHE A 237 -19.09 -3.27 4.63
C PHE A 237 -20.11 -3.93 5.57
N ILE A 238 -19.93 -3.78 6.89
CA ILE A 238 -20.87 -4.29 7.90
C ILE A 238 -22.27 -3.67 7.70
N ASN A 239 -22.35 -2.36 7.54
CA ASN A 239 -23.62 -1.66 7.34
C ASN A 239 -24.36 -2.17 6.09
N SER A 240 -23.63 -2.42 5.00
CA SER A 240 -24.22 -2.80 3.72
C SER A 240 -24.49 -4.29 3.53
N LYS A 241 -23.71 -5.18 4.14
CA LYS A 241 -23.75 -6.62 3.82
C LYS A 241 -24.13 -7.54 4.97
N LEU A 242 -23.85 -7.14 6.22
CA LEU A 242 -24.14 -8.01 7.37
C LEU A 242 -25.65 -8.14 7.58
N THR A 243 -26.12 -9.36 7.78
CA THR A 243 -27.52 -9.70 8.07
C THR A 243 -27.61 -10.58 9.31
N PRO A 244 -28.77 -10.64 9.99
CA PRO A 244 -28.97 -11.56 11.12
C PRO A 244 -28.87 -13.05 10.74
N ALA A 245 -28.99 -13.37 9.45
CA ALA A 245 -28.93 -14.74 8.95
C ALA A 245 -27.48 -15.21 8.69
N ASP A 246 -26.47 -14.36 8.88
CA ASP A 246 -25.08 -14.78 8.78
C ASP A 246 -24.65 -15.50 10.07
N ASP A 247 -24.01 -16.66 9.95
CA ASP A 247 -23.45 -17.39 11.10
C ASP A 247 -22.10 -16.80 11.51
N PHE A 248 -21.28 -16.38 10.53
CA PHE A 248 -19.92 -15.90 10.74
C PHE A 248 -19.65 -14.57 10.05
N LEU A 249 -18.86 -13.70 10.71
CA LEU A 249 -18.24 -12.51 10.13
C LEU A 249 -16.71 -12.57 10.30
N ILE A 250 -15.98 -12.67 9.20
CA ILE A 250 -14.52 -12.67 9.18
C ILE A 250 -13.98 -11.30 8.72
N VAL A 251 -13.27 -10.62 9.61
CA VAL A 251 -12.71 -9.29 9.37
C VAL A 251 -11.19 -9.33 9.34
N GLU A 252 -10.61 -8.93 8.21
CA GLU A 252 -9.19 -8.62 8.12
C GLU A 252 -8.91 -7.26 8.76
N MET A 253 -7.91 -7.17 9.65
CA MET A 253 -7.53 -5.94 10.34
C MET A 253 -6.09 -5.52 9.98
N GLY A 254 -6.00 -4.41 9.27
CA GLY A 254 -4.75 -3.75 8.91
C GLY A 254 -4.35 -2.73 9.98
N ALA A 255 -3.05 -2.53 10.15
CA ALA A 255 -2.53 -1.44 10.97
C ALA A 255 -1.14 -1.02 10.48
N TYR A 256 -0.93 0.29 10.50
CA TYR A 256 0.31 1.02 10.24
C TYR A 256 0.84 1.69 11.51
N THR A 257 -0.04 1.95 12.49
CA THR A 257 0.33 2.52 13.80
C THR A 257 -0.41 1.82 14.93
N ARG A 258 0.06 2.04 16.16
CA ARG A 258 -0.62 1.57 17.38
C ARG A 258 -2.00 2.21 17.52
N GLY A 259 -2.97 1.46 18.01
CA GLY A 259 -4.36 1.85 18.25
C GLY A 259 -5.32 1.55 17.09
N GLU A 260 -4.82 1.25 15.90
CA GLU A 260 -5.67 0.95 14.74
C GLU A 260 -6.42 -0.38 14.88
N ILE A 261 -5.75 -1.44 15.34
CA ILE A 261 -6.40 -2.73 15.60
C ILE A 261 -7.37 -2.61 16.76
N LYS A 262 -7.00 -1.88 17.83
CA LYS A 262 -7.90 -1.59 18.95
C LYS A 262 -9.18 -0.89 18.49
N ARG A 263 -9.08 0.10 17.60
CA ARG A 263 -10.26 0.77 17.02
C ARG A 263 -11.14 -0.20 16.23
N LEU A 264 -10.54 -1.01 15.37
CA LEU A 264 -11.27 -2.04 14.61
C LEU A 264 -11.97 -3.06 15.53
N CYS A 265 -11.30 -3.52 16.59
CA CYS A 265 -11.89 -4.45 17.54
C CYS A 265 -13.05 -3.84 18.32
N ARG A 266 -13.04 -2.53 18.60
CA ARG A 266 -14.20 -1.84 19.22
C ARG A 266 -15.45 -1.84 18.33
N ILE A 267 -15.26 -1.82 17.01
CA ILE A 267 -16.35 -1.88 16.03
C ILE A 267 -16.85 -3.32 15.90
N VAL A 268 -15.92 -4.25 15.66
CA VAL A 268 -16.23 -5.63 15.28
C VAL A 268 -16.58 -6.51 16.48
N LYS A 269 -16.03 -6.22 17.66
CA LYS A 269 -16.17 -7.03 18.88
C LYS A 269 -15.95 -8.53 18.61
N PRO A 270 -14.74 -8.92 18.15
CA PRO A 270 -14.46 -10.31 17.83
C PRO A 270 -14.48 -11.20 19.07
N GLU A 271 -14.94 -12.43 18.90
CA GLU A 271 -14.85 -13.50 19.90
C GLU A 271 -13.66 -14.43 19.64
N ALA A 272 -13.15 -14.42 18.41
CA ALA A 272 -11.93 -15.11 18.03
C ALA A 272 -10.98 -14.21 17.25
N GLY A 273 -9.68 -14.40 17.49
CA GLY A 273 -8.60 -13.72 16.79
C GLY A 273 -7.66 -14.70 16.10
N ILE A 274 -7.07 -14.27 14.98
CA ILE A 274 -5.97 -14.97 14.31
C ILE A 274 -4.80 -14.00 14.13
N ILE A 275 -3.61 -14.40 14.58
CA ILE A 275 -2.36 -13.68 14.34
C ILE A 275 -1.51 -14.52 13.36
N THR A 276 -1.50 -14.06 12.11
CA THR A 276 -0.92 -14.77 10.96
C THR A 276 0.59 -14.75 10.90
N GLY A 277 1.22 -13.66 11.34
CA GLY A 277 2.68 -13.55 11.37
C GLY A 277 3.15 -12.19 11.83
N ILE A 278 4.37 -12.12 12.38
CA ILE A 278 5.04 -10.89 12.75
C ILE A 278 6.36 -10.83 11.98
N GLY A 279 6.40 -9.95 10.99
CA GLY A 279 7.57 -9.65 10.17
C GLY A 279 7.88 -8.16 10.14
N SER A 280 8.85 -7.77 9.32
CA SER A 280 9.39 -6.39 9.24
C SER A 280 8.55 -5.39 8.44
N GLN A 281 7.34 -5.76 8.02
CA GLN A 281 6.50 -4.89 7.19
C GLN A 281 6.04 -3.65 7.97
N HIS A 282 6.12 -2.47 7.34
CA HIS A 282 5.78 -1.17 7.93
C HIS A 282 6.64 -0.78 9.14
N LEU A 283 7.83 -1.36 9.29
CA LEU A 283 8.68 -1.10 10.46
C LEU A 283 9.02 0.39 10.62
N GLU A 284 9.20 1.11 9.51
CA GLU A 284 9.43 2.55 9.51
C GLU A 284 8.29 3.33 10.15
N LEU A 285 7.03 2.92 9.88
CA LEU A 285 5.83 3.57 10.40
C LEU A 285 5.56 3.19 11.87
N PHE A 286 5.89 1.96 12.26
CA PHE A 286 5.78 1.52 13.65
C PHE A 286 6.93 2.05 14.54
N GLY A 287 8.05 2.47 13.94
CA GLY A 287 9.25 2.96 14.62
C GLY A 287 10.09 1.86 15.29
N SER A 288 9.47 0.80 15.82
CA SER A 288 10.19 -0.34 16.42
C SER A 288 9.43 -1.66 16.28
N VAL A 289 10.16 -2.77 16.36
CA VAL A 289 9.57 -4.12 16.40
C VAL A 289 8.68 -4.30 17.63
N SER A 290 9.05 -3.68 18.77
CA SER A 290 8.23 -3.69 19.99
C SER A 290 6.86 -3.05 19.77
N ASN A 291 6.83 -1.90 19.10
CA ASN A 291 5.58 -1.22 18.75
C ASN A 291 4.73 -2.05 17.78
N LEU A 292 5.37 -2.71 16.80
CA LEU A 292 4.68 -3.60 15.86
C LEU A 292 4.03 -4.78 16.62
N ILE A 293 4.76 -5.44 17.51
CA ILE A 293 4.24 -6.53 18.36
C ILE A 293 3.09 -6.02 19.23
N SER A 294 3.28 -4.89 19.92
CA SER A 294 2.25 -4.28 20.77
C SER A 294 0.98 -3.95 19.97
N ALA A 295 1.12 -3.40 18.76
CA ALA A 295 -0.01 -3.10 17.89
C ALA A 295 -0.76 -4.37 17.47
N LYS A 296 -0.07 -5.45 17.11
CA LYS A 296 -0.75 -6.73 16.79
C LYS A 296 -1.40 -7.38 18.02
N ALA A 297 -0.78 -7.24 19.19
CA ALA A 297 -1.32 -7.73 20.45
C ALA A 297 -2.61 -7.01 20.90
N GLU A 298 -2.95 -5.85 20.33
CA GLU A 298 -4.24 -5.18 20.59
C GLU A 298 -5.44 -6.09 20.31
N LEU A 299 -5.32 -7.01 19.35
CA LEU A 299 -6.35 -8.01 19.09
C LEU A 299 -6.53 -8.94 20.30
N ILE A 300 -5.43 -9.42 20.90
CA ILE A 300 -5.47 -10.28 22.10
C ILE A 300 -6.15 -9.55 23.25
N THR A 301 -5.78 -8.30 23.48
CA THR A 301 -6.35 -7.49 24.57
C THR A 301 -7.86 -7.26 24.38
N ALA A 302 -8.34 -7.19 23.14
CA ALA A 302 -9.73 -6.91 22.83
C ALA A 302 -10.64 -8.16 22.86
N LEU A 303 -10.09 -9.36 22.87
CA LEU A 303 -10.87 -10.59 22.95
C LEU A 303 -11.53 -10.74 24.35
N PRO A 304 -12.73 -11.36 24.41
CA PRO A 304 -13.38 -11.68 25.68
C PRO A 304 -12.56 -12.72 26.46
N GLN A 305 -12.86 -12.90 27.76
CA GLN A 305 -12.08 -13.77 28.65
C GLN A 305 -11.99 -15.23 28.18
N ASN A 306 -13.04 -15.75 27.54
CA ASN A 306 -13.06 -17.09 26.94
C ASN A 306 -12.82 -17.07 25.41
N GLY A 307 -12.30 -15.96 24.89
CA GLY A 307 -12.06 -15.78 23.47
C GLY A 307 -11.00 -16.75 22.94
N ILE A 308 -11.13 -17.11 21.67
CA ILE A 308 -10.19 -18.01 20.99
C ILE A 308 -9.10 -17.17 20.33
N ILE A 309 -7.84 -17.53 20.51
CA ILE A 309 -6.73 -16.92 19.78
C ILE A 309 -5.93 -18.00 19.06
N VAL A 310 -5.80 -17.85 17.74
CA VAL A 310 -5.00 -18.76 16.91
C VAL A 310 -3.74 -18.04 16.44
N ILE A 311 -2.57 -18.58 16.80
CA ILE A 311 -1.27 -17.93 16.57
C ILE A 311 -0.39 -18.81 15.68
N ASN A 312 0.20 -18.20 14.66
CA ASN A 312 1.31 -18.80 13.92
C ASN A 312 2.60 -18.74 14.74
N VAL A 313 3.11 -19.90 15.15
CA VAL A 313 4.33 -20.01 15.97
C VAL A 313 5.59 -20.32 15.15
N ASN A 314 5.51 -20.23 13.83
CA ASN A 314 6.65 -20.51 12.94
C ASN A 314 7.54 -19.26 12.68
N ASN A 315 7.24 -18.11 13.29
CA ASN A 315 8.04 -16.88 13.15
C ASN A 315 8.79 -16.50 14.44
N VAL A 316 9.84 -15.69 14.29
CA VAL A 316 10.80 -15.31 15.34
C VAL A 316 10.15 -14.58 16.53
N HIS A 317 9.09 -13.82 16.30
CA HIS A 317 8.46 -12.99 17.33
C HIS A 317 7.19 -13.61 17.95
N SER A 318 6.82 -14.82 17.51
CA SER A 318 5.58 -15.48 17.91
C SER A 318 5.53 -15.78 19.41
N GLY A 319 6.65 -16.14 20.03
CA GLY A 319 6.72 -16.43 21.46
C GLY A 319 6.30 -15.26 22.35
N LYS A 320 6.54 -14.01 21.94
CA LYS A 320 6.07 -12.82 22.67
C LYS A 320 4.54 -12.69 22.63
N ILE A 321 3.94 -12.93 21.47
CA ILE A 321 2.47 -12.92 21.32
C ILE A 321 1.84 -14.08 22.08
N GLU A 322 2.45 -15.26 22.02
CA GLU A 322 1.99 -16.44 22.76
C GLU A 322 1.98 -16.19 24.26
N LYS A 323 3.04 -15.58 24.80
CA LYS A 323 3.12 -15.17 26.22
C LYS A 323 1.97 -14.22 26.59
N ILE A 324 1.73 -13.17 25.81
CA ILE A 324 0.65 -12.20 26.05
C ILE A 324 -0.73 -12.90 26.01
N ALA A 325 -0.94 -13.84 25.09
CA ALA A 325 -2.18 -14.62 25.02
C ALA A 325 -2.41 -15.51 26.25
N LYS A 326 -1.35 -16.16 26.76
CA LYS A 326 -1.40 -16.99 27.96
C LYS A 326 -1.69 -16.15 29.21
N GLU A 327 -1.00 -15.03 29.38
CA GLU A 327 -1.20 -14.11 30.50
C GLU A 327 -2.63 -13.54 30.51
N ARG A 328 -3.25 -13.37 29.33
CA ARG A 328 -4.65 -12.93 29.22
C ARG A 328 -5.67 -14.01 29.60
N GLY A 329 -5.26 -15.28 29.67
CA GLY A 329 -6.12 -16.42 29.98
C GLY A 329 -6.99 -16.88 28.80
N LEU A 330 -6.61 -16.57 27.56
CA LEU A 330 -7.40 -16.93 26.38
C LEU A 330 -7.29 -18.42 26.03
N ARG A 331 -8.28 -18.94 25.30
CA ARG A 331 -8.17 -20.26 24.66
C ARG A 331 -7.18 -20.19 23.50
N LEU A 332 -5.92 -20.48 23.80
CA LEU A 332 -4.81 -20.43 22.87
C LEU A 332 -4.73 -21.69 21.99
N ILE A 333 -4.71 -21.49 20.68
CA ILE A 333 -4.45 -22.52 19.67
C ILE A 333 -3.21 -22.11 18.88
N THR A 334 -2.21 -22.98 18.83
CA THR A 334 -0.96 -22.71 18.09
C THR A 334 -0.94 -23.47 16.77
N ALA A 335 -0.55 -22.79 15.70
CA ALA A 335 -0.28 -23.36 14.37
C ALA A 335 1.23 -23.54 14.20
N ASP A 336 1.71 -24.76 14.40
CA ASP A 336 3.12 -25.14 14.36
C ASP A 336 3.35 -26.16 13.24
N ILE A 337 4.10 -25.79 12.22
CA ILE A 337 4.38 -26.70 11.10
C ILE A 337 5.17 -27.91 11.58
N LYS A 338 6.17 -27.73 12.44
CA LYS A 338 7.05 -28.82 12.87
C LYS A 338 6.30 -29.86 13.69
N ARG A 339 5.38 -29.41 14.54
CA ARG A 339 4.60 -30.29 15.42
C ARG A 339 3.37 -30.88 14.74
N ASP A 340 2.67 -30.07 13.95
CA ASP A 340 1.31 -30.41 13.50
C ASP A 340 1.29 -31.01 12.08
N VAL A 341 2.33 -30.81 11.26
CA VAL A 341 2.33 -31.16 9.84
C VAL A 341 3.37 -32.22 9.51
N ARG A 342 2.98 -33.23 8.71
CA ARG A 342 3.85 -34.29 8.15
C ARG A 342 3.62 -34.45 6.65
N ASP A 343 4.50 -35.21 5.99
CA ASP A 343 4.36 -35.64 4.58
C ASP A 343 4.08 -34.51 3.58
N VAL A 344 4.75 -33.37 3.76
CA VAL A 344 4.55 -32.20 2.90
C VAL A 344 5.06 -32.51 1.49
N LYS A 345 4.16 -32.52 0.51
CA LYS A 345 4.47 -32.61 -0.92
C LYS A 345 3.99 -31.35 -1.62
N ILE A 346 4.89 -30.77 -2.41
CA ILE A 346 4.64 -29.53 -3.16
C ILE A 346 4.85 -29.86 -4.63
N GLY A 347 3.80 -29.73 -5.43
CA GLY A 347 3.87 -29.74 -6.88
C GLY A 347 3.71 -28.34 -7.45
N LYS A 348 3.73 -28.24 -8.78
CA LYS A 348 3.50 -26.97 -9.48
C LYS A 348 2.11 -26.40 -9.17
N ASN A 349 1.09 -27.26 -9.14
CA ASN A 349 -0.32 -26.85 -8.98
C ASN A 349 -1.01 -27.48 -7.77
N TYR A 350 -0.25 -28.10 -6.86
CA TYR A 350 -0.83 -28.69 -5.65
C TYR A 350 0.09 -28.59 -4.44
N LEU A 351 -0.55 -28.57 -3.28
CA LEU A 351 0.07 -28.72 -1.96
C LEU A 351 -0.67 -29.83 -1.23
N SER A 352 0.04 -30.80 -0.68
CA SER A 352 -0.57 -31.83 0.17
C SER A 352 0.26 -32.08 1.42
N PHE A 353 -0.40 -32.40 2.51
CA PHE A 353 0.25 -32.73 3.78
C PHE A 353 -0.71 -33.51 4.69
N SER A 354 -0.13 -34.20 5.66
CA SER A 354 -0.83 -34.88 6.74
C SER A 354 -0.89 -33.95 7.95
N LEU A 355 -2.10 -33.59 8.40
CA LEU A 355 -2.31 -32.71 9.55
C LEU A 355 -2.68 -33.51 10.81
N LYS A 356 -1.93 -33.34 11.89
CA LYS A 356 -2.31 -33.84 13.21
C LYS A 356 -3.35 -32.89 13.83
N LEU A 357 -4.60 -33.35 13.86
CA LEU A 357 -5.72 -32.70 14.54
C LEU A 357 -6.13 -33.58 15.72
N ASN A 358 -5.86 -33.11 16.94
CA ASN A 358 -6.00 -33.91 18.15
C ASN A 358 -5.26 -35.26 18.07
N LYS A 359 -5.98 -36.38 18.17
CA LYS A 359 -5.43 -37.74 18.10
C LYS A 359 -5.47 -38.33 16.68
N LYS A 360 -6.00 -37.61 15.69
CA LYS A 360 -6.15 -38.11 14.31
C LYS A 360 -5.14 -37.45 13.36
N ILE A 361 -4.74 -38.22 12.35
CA ILE A 361 -3.95 -37.72 11.22
C ILE A 361 -4.90 -37.56 10.03
N LEU A 362 -5.01 -36.34 9.53
CA LEU A 362 -5.90 -35.98 8.45
C LEU A 362 -5.08 -35.67 7.18
N PRO A 363 -5.12 -36.53 6.14
CA PRO A 363 -4.46 -36.24 4.88
C PRO A 363 -5.26 -35.20 4.10
N LEU A 364 -4.60 -34.10 3.71
CA LEU A 364 -5.19 -32.97 3.01
C LEU A 364 -4.44 -32.69 1.71
N LYS A 365 -5.19 -32.32 0.67
CA LYS A 365 -4.66 -31.95 -0.65
C LYS A 365 -5.42 -30.73 -1.16
N PHE A 366 -4.67 -29.74 -1.64
CA PHE A 366 -5.16 -28.45 -2.08
C PHE A 366 -4.65 -28.15 -3.49
N ASN A 367 -5.47 -27.47 -4.29
CA ASN A 367 -5.10 -26.96 -5.61
C ASN A 367 -4.42 -25.59 -5.46
N LEU A 368 -3.30 -25.56 -4.75
CA LEU A 368 -2.55 -24.36 -4.42
C LEU A 368 -1.08 -24.53 -4.85
N ALA A 369 -0.51 -23.48 -5.41
CA ALA A 369 0.91 -23.38 -5.66
C ALA A 369 1.65 -22.82 -4.43
N GLY A 370 2.88 -23.25 -4.22
CA GLY A 370 3.77 -22.68 -3.20
C GLY A 370 3.58 -23.20 -1.78
N LYS A 371 4.69 -23.24 -1.03
CA LYS A 371 4.72 -23.68 0.38
C LYS A 371 4.15 -22.64 1.35
N ASN A 372 4.21 -21.36 1.00
CA ASN A 372 3.74 -20.23 1.82
C ASN A 372 2.28 -20.36 2.28
N ASN A 373 1.44 -21.04 1.50
CA ASN A 373 0.05 -21.28 1.87
C ASN A 373 -0.11 -22.25 3.04
N LEU A 374 0.91 -23.05 3.38
CA LEU A 374 0.85 -24.04 4.45
C LEU A 374 0.53 -23.40 5.81
N GLU A 375 1.19 -22.31 6.17
CA GLU A 375 0.94 -21.60 7.44
C GLU A 375 -0.47 -21.03 7.49
N ASN A 376 -0.90 -20.39 6.40
CA ASN A 376 -2.23 -19.79 6.29
C ASN A 376 -3.35 -20.84 6.34
N LEU A 377 -3.15 -21.98 5.69
CA LEU A 377 -4.06 -23.12 5.75
C LEU A 377 -4.14 -23.70 7.16
N LEU A 378 -2.99 -23.86 7.83
CA LEU A 378 -2.96 -24.41 9.18
C LEU A 378 -3.75 -23.53 10.16
N LEU A 379 -3.60 -22.21 10.06
CA LEU A 379 -4.40 -21.25 10.83
C LEU A 379 -5.89 -21.40 10.53
N ALA A 380 -6.27 -21.36 9.24
CA ALA A 380 -7.67 -21.46 8.81
C ALA A 380 -8.32 -22.77 9.27
N ILE A 381 -7.63 -23.91 9.10
CA ILE A 381 -8.13 -25.23 9.48
C ILE A 381 -8.30 -25.34 10.99
N LYS A 382 -7.32 -24.89 11.77
CA LYS A 382 -7.39 -24.93 13.24
C LYS A 382 -8.49 -24.02 13.77
N THR A 383 -8.71 -22.86 13.16
CA THR A 383 -9.84 -21.99 13.50
C THR A 383 -11.17 -22.66 13.15
N ALA A 384 -11.33 -23.19 11.93
CA ALA A 384 -12.55 -23.89 11.52
C ALA A 384 -12.89 -25.08 12.44
N TYR A 385 -11.88 -25.85 12.84
CA TYR A 385 -12.03 -26.94 13.81
C TYR A 385 -12.44 -26.44 15.19
N ALA A 386 -11.87 -25.33 15.67
CA ALA A 386 -12.23 -24.72 16.94
C ALA A 386 -13.70 -24.25 17.00
N PHE A 387 -14.27 -23.92 15.84
CA PHE A 387 -15.68 -23.58 15.65
C PHE A 387 -16.58 -24.77 15.29
N GLY A 388 -16.10 -26.01 15.48
CA GLY A 388 -16.95 -27.21 15.43
C GLY A 388 -17.09 -27.86 14.06
N MET A 389 -16.25 -27.51 13.08
CA MET A 389 -16.14 -28.34 11.87
C MET A 389 -15.42 -29.66 12.20
N SER A 390 -16.00 -30.78 11.78
CA SER A 390 -15.41 -32.12 11.88
C SER A 390 -14.23 -32.29 10.91
N GLU A 391 -13.37 -33.28 11.17
CA GLU A 391 -12.26 -33.59 10.26
C GLU A 391 -12.76 -33.98 8.85
N TYR A 392 -13.93 -34.61 8.77
CA TYR A 392 -14.57 -34.97 7.49
C TYR A 392 -15.01 -33.73 6.71
N GLU A 393 -15.69 -32.78 7.36
CA GLU A 393 -16.12 -31.52 6.74
C GLU A 393 -14.91 -30.71 6.25
N ILE A 394 -13.86 -30.60 7.08
CA ILE A 394 -12.61 -29.91 6.72
C ILE A 394 -11.97 -30.57 5.50
N LYS A 395 -11.85 -31.91 5.49
CA LYS A 395 -11.26 -32.64 4.36
C LYS A 395 -12.07 -32.45 3.08
N LYS A 396 -13.41 -32.50 3.17
CA LYS A 396 -14.29 -32.25 2.02
C LYS A 396 -14.11 -30.83 1.49
N ALA A 397 -14.14 -29.82 2.37
CA ALA A 397 -13.99 -28.42 2.02
C ALA A 397 -12.60 -28.07 1.44
N SER A 398 -11.54 -28.73 1.92
CA SER A 398 -10.16 -28.50 1.49
C SER A 398 -9.95 -28.64 -0.03
N ARG A 399 -10.73 -29.51 -0.68
CA ARG A 399 -10.67 -29.75 -2.14
C ARG A 399 -11.15 -28.55 -2.96
N ASN A 400 -12.00 -27.72 -2.37
CA ASN A 400 -12.60 -26.55 -3.01
C ASN A 400 -11.81 -25.26 -2.77
N ILE A 401 -10.80 -25.30 -1.91
CA ILE A 401 -9.92 -24.15 -1.69
C ILE A 401 -9.18 -23.82 -3.00
N ARG A 402 -9.13 -22.53 -3.30
CA ARG A 402 -8.45 -21.96 -4.47
C ARG A 402 -7.48 -20.86 -4.01
N PRO A 403 -6.47 -20.51 -4.82
CA PRO A 403 -5.58 -19.41 -4.51
C PRO A 403 -6.38 -18.10 -4.36
N PRO A 404 -6.08 -17.27 -3.35
CA PRO A 404 -6.60 -15.92 -3.30
C PRO A 404 -6.22 -15.15 -4.57
N LEU A 405 -7.06 -14.19 -4.99
CA LEU A 405 -6.76 -13.35 -6.14
C LEU A 405 -5.38 -12.70 -5.99
N LYS A 406 -4.57 -12.76 -7.06
CA LYS A 406 -3.23 -12.17 -7.14
C LYS A 406 -2.23 -12.66 -6.09
N THR A 407 -2.44 -13.87 -5.56
CA THR A 407 -1.54 -14.51 -4.58
C THR A 407 -1.15 -15.89 -5.07
N MET A 408 0.09 -16.03 -5.56
CA MET A 408 0.60 -17.28 -6.17
C MET A 408 -0.39 -17.94 -7.15
N ASN A 409 -1.10 -17.13 -7.93
CA ASN A 409 -2.13 -17.61 -8.86
C ASN A 409 -1.51 -17.94 -10.23
N VAL A 410 -1.71 -19.14 -10.74
CA VAL A 410 -1.25 -19.52 -12.08
C VAL A 410 -2.21 -18.91 -13.11
N ILE A 411 -1.72 -17.92 -13.87
CA ILE A 411 -2.54 -17.16 -14.83
C ILE A 411 -2.41 -17.67 -16.27
N LYS A 412 -1.29 -18.32 -16.60
CA LYS A 412 -1.06 -18.97 -17.89
C LYS A 412 -0.11 -20.14 -17.69
N GLN A 413 -0.43 -21.28 -18.28
CA GLN A 413 0.43 -22.45 -18.27
C GLN A 413 0.39 -23.09 -19.66
N THR A 414 1.52 -23.09 -20.36
CA THR A 414 1.73 -23.83 -21.61
C THR A 414 2.76 -24.95 -21.38
N SER A 415 3.08 -25.73 -22.41
CA SER A 415 4.24 -26.65 -22.38
C SER A 415 5.54 -25.91 -22.04
N ASP A 416 5.60 -24.64 -22.44
CA ASP A 416 6.84 -23.87 -22.40
C ASP A 416 6.95 -23.00 -21.17
N ILE A 417 5.88 -22.31 -20.79
CA ILE A 417 5.95 -21.21 -19.82
C ILE A 417 4.79 -21.28 -18.83
N THR A 418 5.13 -21.14 -17.55
CA THR A 418 4.16 -20.85 -16.48
C THR A 418 4.31 -19.40 -16.02
N LEU A 419 3.21 -18.65 -16.07
CA LEU A 419 3.11 -17.29 -15.54
C LEU A 419 2.33 -17.30 -14.22
N ILE A 420 2.89 -16.65 -13.19
CA ILE A 420 2.33 -16.63 -11.83
C ILE A 420 2.14 -15.21 -11.35
N ASP A 421 0.89 -14.88 -11.03
CA ASP A 421 0.49 -13.62 -10.44
C ASP A 421 0.55 -13.70 -8.90
N ASP A 422 1.58 -13.04 -8.34
CA ASP A 422 1.75 -12.77 -6.91
C ASP A 422 1.80 -11.24 -6.66
N THR A 423 0.98 -10.50 -7.39
CA THR A 423 1.04 -9.03 -7.44
C THR A 423 0.30 -8.32 -6.31
N PHE A 424 -0.36 -9.05 -5.39
CA PHE A 424 -1.17 -8.42 -4.34
C PHE A 424 -0.35 -7.51 -3.40
N ASN A 425 0.68 -8.08 -2.75
CA ASN A 425 1.58 -7.35 -1.87
C ASN A 425 2.96 -8.03 -1.85
N VAL A 426 4.00 -7.29 -1.49
CA VAL A 426 5.36 -7.81 -1.41
C VAL A 426 5.85 -7.76 0.04
N ASN A 427 6.47 -8.86 0.48
CA ASN A 427 7.15 -8.97 1.77
C ASN A 427 8.31 -9.97 1.64
N TYR A 428 9.21 -9.99 2.62
CA TYR A 428 10.39 -10.83 2.59
C TYR A 428 10.03 -12.32 2.48
N GLU A 429 9.15 -12.80 3.35
CA GLU A 429 8.75 -14.21 3.44
C GLU A 429 8.10 -14.70 2.12
N GLY A 430 7.33 -13.85 1.46
CA GLY A 430 6.71 -14.10 0.15
C GLY A 430 7.71 -14.23 -0.98
N ILE A 431 8.74 -13.37 -1.02
CA ILE A 431 9.81 -13.47 -2.02
C ILE A 431 10.62 -14.75 -1.83
N ILE A 432 11.01 -15.08 -0.59
CA ILE A 432 11.75 -16.32 -0.30
C ILE A 432 10.92 -17.55 -0.69
N SER A 433 9.61 -17.51 -0.42
CA SER A 433 8.70 -18.58 -0.81
C SER A 433 8.55 -18.72 -2.33
N SER A 434 8.50 -17.59 -3.06
CA SER A 434 8.51 -17.58 -4.52
C SER A 434 9.80 -18.18 -5.07
N ALA A 435 10.95 -17.85 -4.48
CA ALA A 435 12.24 -18.44 -4.84
C ALA A 435 12.26 -19.96 -4.59
N ALA A 436 11.75 -20.42 -3.45
CA ALA A 436 11.65 -21.86 -3.19
C ALA A 436 10.74 -22.57 -4.21
N TYR A 437 9.62 -21.94 -4.59
CA TYR A 437 8.68 -22.50 -5.57
C TYR A 437 9.26 -22.53 -6.99
N MET A 438 10.04 -21.53 -7.40
CA MET A 438 10.73 -21.52 -8.71
C MET A 438 11.68 -22.73 -8.91
N LYS A 439 12.17 -23.34 -7.82
CA LYS A 439 13.02 -24.54 -7.91
C LYS A 439 12.30 -25.77 -8.48
N LEU A 440 10.96 -25.77 -8.52
CA LEU A 440 10.15 -26.84 -9.13
C LEU A 440 10.22 -26.86 -10.66
N TYR A 441 10.79 -25.81 -11.26
CA TYR A 441 10.90 -25.62 -12.71
C TYR A 441 12.32 -25.87 -13.17
N LYS A 442 12.46 -26.58 -14.28
CA LYS A 442 13.76 -26.90 -14.90
C LYS A 442 14.21 -25.85 -15.92
N GLY A 443 13.28 -25.09 -16.50
CA GLY A 443 13.57 -24.02 -17.44
C GLY A 443 14.08 -22.74 -16.78
N LEU A 444 13.98 -21.62 -17.51
CA LEU A 444 14.37 -20.31 -16.96
C LEU A 444 13.46 -19.87 -15.83
N ARG A 445 14.07 -19.34 -14.77
CA ARG A 445 13.38 -18.83 -13.58
C ARG A 445 13.51 -17.31 -13.55
N VAL A 446 12.41 -16.64 -13.84
CA VAL A 446 12.33 -15.19 -13.92
C VAL A 446 11.47 -14.66 -12.78
N LEU A 447 12.00 -13.71 -12.02
CA LEU A 447 11.23 -12.94 -11.04
C LEU A 447 11.11 -11.50 -11.50
N VAL A 448 9.87 -11.02 -11.63
CA VAL A 448 9.58 -9.59 -11.79
C VAL A 448 9.21 -9.03 -10.42
N LEU A 449 10.13 -8.29 -9.81
CA LEU A 449 10.03 -7.86 -8.43
C LEU A 449 9.75 -6.36 -8.32
N ASN A 450 8.72 -6.01 -7.55
CA ASN A 450 8.61 -4.68 -6.96
C ASN A 450 9.43 -4.62 -5.66
N PRO A 451 10.51 -3.82 -5.56
CA PRO A 451 11.27 -3.67 -4.32
C PRO A 451 10.38 -3.28 -3.12
N ILE A 452 10.72 -3.77 -1.93
CA ILE A 452 9.93 -3.55 -0.72
C ILE A 452 10.16 -2.12 -0.22
N ILE A 453 9.06 -1.45 0.18
CA ILE A 453 9.08 -0.11 0.76
C ILE A 453 8.80 -0.15 2.27
N GLU A 454 8.97 0.98 2.97
CA GLU A 454 8.59 1.17 4.38
C GLU A 454 9.34 0.26 5.38
N LEU A 455 10.59 -0.07 5.05
CA LEU A 455 11.49 -0.88 5.88
C LEU A 455 12.46 -0.04 6.73
N GLY A 456 12.51 1.29 6.53
CA GLY A 456 13.43 2.18 7.21
C GLY A 456 14.90 1.77 7.03
N GLU A 457 15.68 1.84 8.10
CA GLU A 457 17.12 1.54 8.11
C GLU A 457 17.46 0.10 7.69
N MET A 458 16.53 -0.85 7.88
CA MET A 458 16.76 -2.25 7.51
C MET A 458 16.67 -2.50 6.01
N ALA A 459 16.21 -1.52 5.22
CA ALA A 459 15.89 -1.73 3.83
C ALA A 459 17.09 -2.24 3.02
N GLN A 460 18.26 -1.63 3.19
CA GLN A 460 19.48 -2.01 2.46
C GLN A 460 19.89 -3.46 2.75
N ASN A 461 19.99 -3.82 4.03
CA ASN A 461 20.36 -5.17 4.47
C ASN A 461 19.33 -6.21 4.04
N LEU A 462 18.03 -5.91 4.13
CA LEU A 462 16.99 -6.84 3.72
C LEU A 462 17.01 -7.10 2.21
N HIS A 463 17.20 -6.06 1.39
CA HIS A 463 17.33 -6.23 -0.06
C HIS A 463 18.61 -6.96 -0.45
N PHE A 464 19.71 -6.76 0.27
CA PHE A 464 20.91 -7.58 0.09
C PHE A 464 20.64 -9.06 0.38
N LYS A 465 19.97 -9.39 1.49
CA LYS A 465 19.57 -10.76 1.83
C LYS A 465 18.64 -11.37 0.77
N ILE A 466 17.65 -10.60 0.31
CA ILE A 466 16.77 -11.02 -0.79
C ILE A 466 17.59 -11.33 -2.05
N GLY A 467 18.49 -10.43 -2.43
CA GLY A 467 19.39 -10.63 -3.57
C GLY A 467 20.18 -11.92 -3.42
N LYS A 468 20.76 -12.19 -2.25
CA LYS A 468 21.50 -13.42 -1.98
C LYS A 468 20.65 -14.68 -2.23
N GLU A 469 19.47 -14.74 -1.64
CA GLU A 469 18.57 -15.89 -1.80
C GLU A 469 18.13 -16.08 -3.26
N LEU A 470 17.82 -14.99 -3.97
CA LEU A 470 17.47 -15.04 -5.38
C LEU A 470 18.66 -15.46 -6.26
N GLY A 471 19.89 -15.12 -5.88
CA GLY A 471 21.11 -15.52 -6.59
C GLY A 471 21.39 -17.03 -6.53
N HIS A 472 20.71 -17.77 -5.65
CA HIS A 472 20.75 -19.24 -5.65
C HIS A 472 19.71 -19.87 -6.60
N VAL A 473 18.77 -19.09 -7.12
CA VAL A 473 17.55 -19.62 -7.76
C VAL A 473 17.30 -19.05 -9.15
N CYS A 474 17.28 -17.71 -9.27
CA CYS A 474 16.78 -17.00 -10.44
C CYS A 474 17.84 -16.88 -11.53
N ASP A 475 17.40 -16.98 -12.78
CA ASP A 475 18.23 -16.63 -13.95
C ASP A 475 18.13 -15.14 -14.26
N TYR A 476 16.92 -14.59 -14.13
CA TYR A 476 16.65 -13.16 -14.36
C TYR A 476 15.85 -12.56 -13.20
N LEU A 477 16.30 -11.40 -12.71
CA LEU A 477 15.57 -10.54 -11.80
C LEU A 477 15.24 -9.23 -12.52
N LEU A 478 13.96 -8.99 -12.80
CA LEU A 478 13.47 -7.75 -13.40
C LEU A 478 12.88 -6.86 -12.30
N VAL A 479 13.46 -5.69 -12.03
CA VAL A 479 12.99 -4.80 -10.96
C VAL A 479 12.15 -3.65 -11.49
N THR A 480 10.97 -3.41 -10.89
CA THR A 480 9.99 -2.43 -11.41
C THR A 480 10.41 -0.97 -11.24
N ASN A 481 11.32 -0.70 -10.32
CA ASN A 481 11.91 0.61 -10.06
C ASN A 481 13.38 0.45 -9.61
N ARG A 482 14.11 1.56 -9.52
CA ARG A 482 15.56 1.57 -9.19
C ARG A 482 15.86 1.48 -7.69
N ASN A 483 14.86 1.39 -6.82
CA ASN A 483 15.10 1.36 -5.38
C ASN A 483 15.86 0.08 -5.00
N TYR A 484 16.91 0.24 -4.20
CA TYR A 484 17.74 -0.86 -3.69
C TYR A 484 18.35 -1.76 -4.80
N PHE A 485 18.44 -1.28 -6.03
CA PHE A 485 19.00 -2.02 -7.17
C PHE A 485 20.41 -2.53 -6.86
N ASN A 486 21.27 -1.67 -6.30
CA ASN A 486 22.64 -2.02 -5.96
C ASN A 486 22.70 -3.09 -4.88
N ASN A 487 21.91 -2.96 -3.81
CA ASN A 487 21.85 -3.95 -2.74
C ASN A 487 21.39 -5.32 -3.25
N LEU A 488 20.35 -5.35 -4.10
CA LEU A 488 19.89 -6.58 -4.75
C LEU A 488 20.98 -7.18 -5.64
N SER A 489 21.65 -6.36 -6.45
CA SER A 489 22.72 -6.78 -7.36
C SER A 489 23.92 -7.36 -6.61
N GLU A 490 24.36 -6.70 -5.53
CA GLU A 490 25.43 -7.20 -4.66
C GLU A 490 25.05 -8.52 -3.99
N GLY A 491 23.80 -8.62 -3.51
CA GLY A 491 23.27 -9.87 -2.95
C GLY A 491 23.29 -11.00 -3.97
N LEU A 492 22.77 -10.76 -5.19
CA LEU A 492 22.72 -11.74 -6.28
C LEU A 492 24.10 -12.35 -6.58
N LYS A 493 25.16 -11.52 -6.57
CA LYS A 493 26.55 -11.98 -6.80
C LYS A 493 27.07 -12.94 -5.73
N LYS A 494 26.45 -12.98 -4.54
CA LYS A 494 26.79 -13.93 -3.47
C LYS A 494 26.07 -15.27 -3.60
N GLY A 495 25.16 -15.40 -4.56
CA GLY A 495 24.48 -16.64 -4.87
C GLY A 495 25.37 -17.63 -5.63
N ASN A 496 25.01 -18.91 -5.58
CA ASN A 496 25.77 -19.99 -6.23
C ASN A 496 25.42 -20.15 -7.72
N ARG A 497 24.35 -19.52 -8.20
CA ARG A 497 23.93 -19.67 -9.59
C ARG A 497 24.80 -18.76 -10.44
N LYS A 498 25.54 -19.34 -11.39
CA LYS A 498 26.37 -18.58 -12.32
C LYS A 498 25.46 -17.70 -13.19
N ASN A 499 25.81 -16.42 -13.31
CA ASN A 499 25.24 -15.46 -14.26
C ASN A 499 23.76 -15.07 -14.04
N THR A 500 23.27 -14.95 -12.79
CA THR A 500 21.98 -14.28 -12.56
C THR A 500 22.04 -12.83 -13.03
N VAL A 501 21.13 -12.45 -13.93
CA VAL A 501 21.09 -11.10 -14.52
C VAL A 501 20.01 -10.27 -13.84
N ILE A 502 20.37 -9.07 -13.38
CA ILE A 502 19.41 -8.07 -12.89
C ILE A 502 19.22 -6.98 -13.95
N LEU A 503 17.97 -6.70 -14.31
CA LEU A 503 17.61 -5.68 -15.29
C LEU A 503 16.47 -4.81 -14.76
N PRO A 504 16.35 -3.55 -15.18
CA PRO A 504 15.10 -2.81 -15.01
C PRO A 504 13.95 -3.51 -15.76
N ALA A 505 12.76 -3.53 -15.16
CA ALA A 505 11.57 -3.96 -15.85
C ALA A 505 11.12 -2.84 -16.80
N ASP A 506 11.48 -2.98 -18.07
CA ASP A 506 11.04 -2.15 -19.18
C ASP A 506 10.68 -3.01 -20.40
N LYS A 507 10.09 -2.42 -21.44
CA LYS A 507 9.63 -3.15 -22.63
C LYS A 507 10.77 -3.88 -23.35
N LEU A 508 11.97 -3.30 -23.42
CA LEU A 508 13.11 -3.88 -24.12
C LEU A 508 13.65 -5.07 -23.33
N SER A 509 13.91 -4.88 -22.04
CA SER A 509 14.40 -5.92 -21.14
C SER A 509 13.44 -7.11 -21.07
N ILE A 510 12.13 -6.85 -20.98
CA ILE A 510 11.11 -7.90 -20.98
C ILE A 510 11.07 -8.65 -22.31
N SER A 511 11.12 -7.95 -23.45
CA SER A 511 11.16 -8.58 -24.77
C SER A 511 12.40 -9.47 -24.96
N GLN A 512 13.56 -9.03 -24.46
CA GLN A 512 14.79 -9.81 -24.47
C GLN A 512 14.67 -11.08 -23.62
N VAL A 513 14.13 -10.98 -22.40
CA VAL A 513 13.95 -12.14 -21.52
C VAL A 513 12.90 -13.09 -22.07
N ARG A 514 11.76 -12.58 -22.57
CA ARG A 514 10.67 -13.37 -23.15
C ARG A 514 11.18 -14.26 -24.30
N ARG A 515 12.02 -13.72 -25.19
CA ARG A 515 12.60 -14.47 -26.33
C ARG A 515 13.53 -15.61 -25.91
N LYS A 516 14.02 -15.62 -24.66
CA LYS A 516 14.88 -16.67 -24.12
C LYS A 516 14.12 -17.74 -23.34
N LEU A 517 12.84 -17.53 -23.03
CA LEU A 517 12.03 -18.51 -22.32
C LEU A 517 11.86 -19.77 -23.19
N PHE A 518 11.99 -20.94 -22.57
CA PHE A 518 11.89 -22.25 -23.23
C PHE A 518 11.13 -23.24 -22.35
N SER A 519 10.98 -24.49 -22.79
CA SER A 519 10.29 -25.58 -22.06
C SER A 519 10.47 -25.55 -20.55
N ASP A 520 9.36 -25.60 -19.81
CA ASP A 520 9.32 -25.59 -18.34
C ASP A 520 9.90 -24.33 -17.66
N SER A 521 9.87 -23.17 -18.32
CA SER A 521 10.23 -21.89 -17.71
C SER A 521 9.11 -21.34 -16.82
N VAL A 522 9.47 -20.52 -15.83
CA VAL A 522 8.53 -19.86 -14.93
C VAL A 522 8.83 -18.37 -14.81
N VAL A 523 7.77 -17.56 -14.84
CA VAL A 523 7.81 -16.12 -14.57
C VAL A 523 6.87 -15.81 -13.41
N ILE A 524 7.42 -15.30 -12.31
CA ILE A 524 6.64 -14.86 -11.14
C ILE A 524 6.63 -13.33 -11.10
N PHE A 525 5.45 -12.73 -10.93
CA PHE A 525 5.26 -11.29 -10.78
C PHE A 525 4.94 -10.99 -9.32
N SER A 526 5.87 -10.37 -8.58
CA SER A 526 5.71 -10.09 -7.15
C SER A 526 5.54 -8.61 -6.84
N GLY A 527 4.44 -8.28 -6.17
CA GLY A 527 4.07 -6.92 -5.76
C GLY A 527 3.36 -6.08 -6.83
N LYS A 528 2.61 -5.05 -6.38
CA LYS A 528 1.61 -4.34 -7.19
C LYS A 528 2.15 -3.74 -8.49
N GLU A 529 3.35 -3.18 -8.49
CA GLU A 529 3.94 -2.57 -9.69
C GLU A 529 4.29 -3.59 -10.77
N SER A 530 4.46 -4.86 -10.41
CA SER A 530 4.82 -5.91 -11.35
C SER A 530 3.63 -6.37 -12.20
N ALA A 531 2.39 -6.12 -11.74
CA ALA A 531 1.16 -6.52 -12.45
C ALA A 531 1.07 -5.98 -13.87
N LYS A 532 1.53 -4.74 -14.12
CA LYS A 532 1.50 -4.11 -15.45
C LYS A 532 2.38 -4.85 -16.47
N TRP A 533 3.31 -5.68 -16.02
CA TRP A 533 4.26 -6.42 -16.87
C TRP A 533 3.73 -7.78 -17.33
N ILE A 534 2.72 -8.33 -16.65
CA ILE A 534 2.09 -9.61 -17.00
C ILE A 534 1.73 -9.68 -18.49
N LYS A 535 1.08 -8.62 -18.99
CA LYS A 535 0.59 -8.55 -20.37
C LYS A 535 1.67 -8.63 -21.46
N TYR A 536 2.94 -8.45 -21.10
CA TYR A 536 4.05 -8.50 -22.04
C TYR A 536 4.69 -9.89 -22.10
N PHE A 537 4.32 -10.79 -21.17
CA PHE A 537 4.72 -12.21 -21.17
C PHE A 537 3.59 -13.13 -21.63
N SER A 538 2.33 -12.73 -21.43
CA SER A 538 1.18 -13.37 -22.07
C SER A 538 1.28 -13.31 -23.59
#